data_AF-A3JHK1-F1
#
_entry.id   AF-A3JHK1-F1
#
_cell.length_a   1.000
_cell.length_b   1.000
_cell.length_c   1.000
_cell.angle_alpha   90.00
_cell.angle_beta   90.00
_cell.angle_gamma   90.00
#
_symmetry.space_group_name_H-M   'P 1'
#
loop_
_entity.id
_entity.type
_entity.pdbx_description
1 polymer ?
#
loop_
_entity_poly.entity_id
_entity_poly.type
_entity_poly.pdbx_seq_one_letter_code
_entity_poly.pdbx_strand_id
1 'polypeptide(L)'
;MHPQPNQSGPASAKTVYNTLDVFTCSTANPESTVVVVLAQTRPSNGHHERYTWEISFIGLLNEFHLDYSDKMAQAFALCSAEMASSSRLSETAFYRYLNKRIDHMQPLSPHALSMRGIGAYSWLEADAIKIDAHHRSTMINRNGKLYYGQRLDSMHDIYRMVAESLEIKAASRRMPSTALVGRPYIELKGSIRLDHAADAARPRPTLTT
;
A
#
# COMPACT_ATOMS: atom_id res chain seq x y z
N MET A 1 -4.64 -10.23 -50.77
CA MET A 1 -4.93 -9.38 -49.59
C MET A 1 -5.10 -10.31 -48.40
N HIS A 2 -4.11 -10.41 -47.52
CA HIS A 2 -4.23 -11.17 -46.28
C HIS A 2 -4.68 -10.22 -45.15
N PRO A 3 -5.73 -10.55 -44.38
CA PRO A 3 -6.09 -9.78 -43.20
C PRO A 3 -5.03 -9.98 -42.11
N GLN A 4 -4.54 -8.89 -41.53
CA GLN A 4 -3.66 -8.94 -40.36
C GLN A 4 -4.43 -9.46 -39.13
N PRO A 5 -3.80 -10.26 -38.27
CA PRO A 5 -4.39 -10.69 -37.01
C PRO A 5 -4.47 -9.50 -36.04
N ASN A 6 -5.67 -9.28 -35.50
CA ASN A 6 -5.95 -8.35 -34.42
C ASN A 6 -4.99 -8.62 -33.25
N GLN A 7 -4.01 -7.74 -33.04
CA GLN A 7 -3.20 -7.72 -31.82
C GLN A 7 -4.10 -7.22 -30.69
N SER A 8 -4.76 -8.17 -30.02
CA SER A 8 -5.29 -7.94 -28.68
C SER A 8 -4.07 -7.75 -27.78
N GLY A 9 -3.79 -6.49 -27.40
CA GLY A 9 -2.78 -6.20 -26.40
C GLY A 9 -3.04 -7.00 -25.12
N PRO A 10 -2.01 -7.33 -24.33
CA PRO A 10 -2.20 -8.08 -23.10
C PRO A 10 -3.19 -7.30 -22.23
N ALA A 11 -4.33 -7.92 -21.93
CA ALA A 11 -5.33 -7.35 -21.02
C ALA A 11 -4.62 -6.98 -19.72
N SER A 12 -4.72 -5.71 -19.31
CA SER A 12 -4.16 -5.26 -18.04
C SER A 12 -4.68 -6.15 -16.93
N ALA A 13 -3.77 -6.73 -16.14
CA ALA A 13 -4.11 -7.61 -15.03
C ALA A 13 -5.07 -6.89 -14.07
N LYS A 14 -6.24 -7.49 -13.77
CA LYS A 14 -7.19 -6.92 -12.81
C LYS A 14 -6.78 -7.29 -11.39
N THR A 15 -7.13 -6.47 -10.41
CA THR A 15 -6.82 -6.73 -8.99
C THR A 15 -7.98 -7.47 -8.33
N VAL A 16 -7.72 -8.64 -7.76
CA VAL A 16 -8.66 -9.40 -6.94
C VAL A 16 -8.46 -9.03 -5.47
N TYR A 17 -9.53 -8.64 -4.80
CA TYR A 17 -9.54 -8.32 -3.37
C TYR A 17 -9.98 -9.53 -2.53
N ASN A 18 -9.32 -9.78 -1.40
CA ASN A 18 -9.68 -10.83 -0.45
C ASN A 18 -10.43 -10.28 0.78
N THR A 19 -9.83 -9.31 1.44
CA THR A 19 -10.35 -8.70 2.68
C THR A 19 -9.87 -7.27 2.80
N LEU A 20 -10.64 -6.47 3.54
CA LEU A 20 -10.28 -5.13 3.98
C LEU A 20 -10.18 -5.10 5.50
N ASP A 21 -9.29 -4.24 6.00
CA ASP A 21 -9.25 -3.84 7.40
C ASP A 21 -9.16 -2.32 7.50
N VAL A 22 -9.90 -1.76 8.45
CA VAL A 22 -10.05 -0.32 8.63
C VAL A 22 -9.44 0.07 9.97
N PHE A 23 -8.62 1.09 9.94
CA PHE A 23 -7.92 1.62 11.11
C PHE A 23 -8.10 3.12 11.22
N THR A 24 -7.90 3.66 12.43
CA THR A 24 -7.68 5.08 12.65
C THR A 24 -6.22 5.37 12.95
N CYS A 25 -5.72 6.52 12.53
CA CYS A 25 -4.45 7.04 13.01
C CYS A 25 -4.60 8.52 13.32
N SER A 26 -4.22 8.92 14.55
CA SER A 26 -4.03 10.33 14.86
C SER A 26 -2.86 10.87 14.06
N THR A 27 -3.02 12.04 13.47
CA THR A 27 -1.92 12.75 12.81
C THR A 27 -1.21 13.69 13.80
N ALA A 28 -0.12 14.33 13.37
CA ALA A 28 0.56 15.34 14.19
C ALA A 28 -0.34 16.54 14.54
N ASN A 29 -1.41 16.76 13.77
CA ASN A 29 -2.49 17.66 14.17
C ASN A 29 -3.47 16.88 15.07
N PRO A 30 -3.58 17.20 16.37
CA PRO A 30 -4.40 16.45 17.32
C PRO A 30 -5.90 16.44 16.98
N GLU A 31 -6.38 17.39 16.16
CA GLU A 31 -7.77 17.42 15.70
C GLU A 31 -8.01 16.60 14.42
N SER A 32 -6.95 16.06 13.81
CA SER A 32 -7.03 15.33 12.55
C SER A 32 -6.72 13.86 12.76
N THR A 33 -7.78 13.05 12.85
CA THR A 33 -7.70 11.59 12.76
C THR A 33 -8.01 11.16 11.33
N VAL A 34 -7.15 10.33 10.77
CA VAL A 34 -7.35 9.75 9.43
C VAL A 34 -7.81 8.30 9.52
N VAL A 35 -8.64 7.91 8.56
CA VAL A 35 -8.99 6.52 8.29
C VAL A 35 -7.93 5.94 7.36
N VAL A 36 -7.42 4.76 7.71
CA VAL A 36 -6.48 3.99 6.90
C VAL A 36 -7.14 2.66 6.58
N VAL A 37 -7.27 2.33 5.30
CA VAL A 37 -7.83 1.05 4.86
C VAL A 37 -6.75 0.21 4.22
N LEU A 38 -6.47 -0.93 4.83
CA LEU A 38 -5.61 -1.94 4.24
C LEU A 38 -6.47 -2.93 3.46
N ALA A 39 -6.10 -3.16 2.20
CA ALA A 39 -6.69 -4.19 1.37
C ALA A 39 -5.69 -5.32 1.15
N GLN A 40 -6.17 -6.55 1.21
CA GLN A 40 -5.40 -7.72 0.82
C GLN A 40 -5.77 -8.09 -0.61
N THR A 41 -4.82 -7.99 -1.54
CA THR A 41 -5.06 -8.10 -2.98
C THR A 41 -4.09 -9.02 -3.71
N ARG A 42 -4.47 -9.46 -4.91
CA ARG A 42 -3.60 -10.20 -5.84
C ARG A 42 -3.96 -9.91 -7.30
N PRO A 43 -3.04 -10.05 -8.26
CA PRO A 43 -3.37 -9.99 -9.68
C PRO A 43 -4.27 -11.16 -10.11
N SER A 44 -5.26 -10.90 -10.98
CA SER A 44 -6.21 -11.90 -11.47
C SER A 44 -5.59 -12.92 -12.42
N ASN A 45 -4.52 -12.53 -13.12
CA ASN A 45 -3.74 -13.38 -14.03
C ASN A 45 -2.52 -14.03 -13.35
N GLY A 46 -2.30 -13.76 -12.05
CA GLY A 46 -1.23 -14.35 -11.28
C GLY A 46 -1.56 -15.79 -10.91
N HIS A 47 -0.92 -16.76 -11.56
CA HIS A 47 -0.91 -18.14 -11.08
C HIS A 47 -0.28 -18.17 -9.68
N HIS A 48 -1.08 -18.50 -8.66
CA HIS A 48 -0.64 -18.83 -7.30
C HIS A 48 0.17 -17.77 -6.51
N GLU A 49 0.19 -16.51 -6.94
CA GLU A 49 0.84 -15.46 -6.13
C GLU A 49 0.07 -15.25 -4.81
N ARG A 50 0.81 -15.27 -3.69
CA ARG A 50 0.27 -14.98 -2.36
C ARG A 50 -0.32 -13.58 -2.34
N TYR A 51 -1.51 -13.46 -1.75
CA TYR A 51 -2.11 -12.16 -1.50
C TYR A 51 -1.14 -11.21 -0.78
N THR A 52 -1.08 -9.96 -1.24
CA THR A 52 -0.28 -8.89 -0.64
C THR A 52 -1.20 -7.87 0.02
N TRP A 53 -0.79 -7.36 1.18
CA TRP A 53 -1.47 -6.22 1.79
C TRP A 53 -1.06 -4.92 1.09
N GLU A 54 -1.95 -3.93 1.11
CA GLU A 54 -1.74 -2.65 0.47
C GLU A 54 -2.63 -1.58 1.15
N ILE A 55 -2.11 -0.39 1.44
CA ILE A 55 -2.90 0.81 1.79
C ILE A 55 -3.79 1.19 0.60
N SER A 56 -5.06 0.81 0.66
CA SER A 56 -6.06 1.12 -0.37
C SER A 56 -6.76 2.47 -0.16
N PHE A 57 -6.69 3.03 1.04
CA PHE A 57 -7.18 4.36 1.34
C PHE A 57 -6.44 4.96 2.53
N ILE A 58 -6.24 6.27 2.46
CA ILE A 58 -5.86 7.10 3.59
C ILE A 58 -6.51 8.47 3.43
N GLY A 59 -7.18 8.98 4.46
CA GLY A 59 -7.87 10.27 4.38
C GLY A 59 -8.81 10.52 5.55
N LEU A 60 -9.54 11.63 5.48
CA LEU A 60 -10.53 11.98 6.49
C LEU A 60 -11.76 11.06 6.39
N LEU A 61 -12.52 10.93 7.48
CA LEU A 61 -13.73 10.11 7.52
C LEU A 61 -14.77 10.53 6.46
N ASN A 62 -14.93 11.84 6.23
CA ASN A 62 -15.84 12.34 5.21
C ASN A 62 -15.41 11.93 3.79
N GLU A 63 -14.10 11.99 3.49
CA GLU A 63 -13.57 11.52 2.20
C GLU A 63 -13.77 10.01 2.03
N PHE A 64 -13.64 9.25 3.11
CA PHE A 64 -13.83 7.81 3.08
C PHE A 64 -15.26 7.43 2.65
N HIS A 65 -16.27 8.09 3.22
CA HIS A 65 -17.67 7.83 2.88
C HIS A 65 -18.09 8.39 1.52
N LEU A 66 -17.51 9.50 1.07
CA LEU A 66 -17.91 10.15 -0.19
C LEU A 66 -17.18 9.57 -1.41
N ASP A 67 -15.91 9.21 -1.28
CA ASP A 67 -15.08 8.82 -2.42
C ASP A 67 -14.71 7.34 -2.43
N TYR A 68 -14.39 6.76 -1.28
CA TYR A 68 -13.77 5.43 -1.25
C TYR A 68 -14.80 4.31 -1.25
N SER A 69 -15.83 4.39 -0.41
CA SER A 69 -16.81 3.30 -0.27
C SER A 69 -17.49 2.96 -1.59
N ASP A 70 -17.86 3.97 -2.38
CA ASP A 70 -18.60 3.77 -3.63
C ASP A 70 -17.71 3.22 -4.75
N LYS A 71 -16.49 3.75 -4.88
CA LYS A 71 -15.50 3.23 -5.85
C LYS A 71 -15.13 1.78 -5.53
N MET A 72 -14.98 1.46 -4.24
CA MET A 72 -14.60 0.12 -3.82
C MET A 72 -15.77 -0.87 -3.95
N ALA A 73 -17.01 -0.44 -3.70
CA ALA A 73 -18.20 -1.26 -3.93
C ALA A 73 -18.30 -1.69 -5.40
N GLN A 74 -18.10 -0.75 -6.34
CA GLN A 74 -18.07 -1.03 -7.78
C GLN A 74 -16.92 -1.98 -8.16
N ALA A 75 -15.72 -1.75 -7.63
CA ALA A 75 -14.55 -2.61 -7.89
C ALA A 75 -14.78 -4.07 -7.42
N PHE A 76 -15.39 -4.26 -6.24
CA PHE A 76 -15.72 -5.59 -5.71
C PHE A 76 -16.84 -6.29 -6.49
N ALA A 77 -17.86 -5.55 -6.94
CA ALA A 77 -18.93 -6.10 -7.77
C ALA A 77 -18.40 -6.61 -9.12
N LEU A 78 -17.49 -5.85 -9.75
CA LEU A 78 -16.83 -6.22 -10.99
C LEU A 78 -15.94 -7.47 -10.83
N CYS A 79 -15.17 -7.56 -9.74
CA CYS A 79 -14.35 -8.75 -9.46
C CYS A 79 -15.21 -10.00 -9.20
N SER A 80 -16.34 -9.82 -8.50
CA SER A 80 -17.29 -10.89 -8.18
C SER A 80 -17.99 -11.47 -9.42
N ALA A 81 -18.27 -10.63 -10.43
CA ALA A 81 -18.92 -11.06 -11.66
C ALA A 81 -18.06 -12.05 -12.48
N GLU A 82 -16.73 -11.93 -12.38
CA GLU A 82 -15.76 -12.68 -13.18
C GLU A 82 -15.23 -13.95 -12.47
N MET A 83 -15.32 -14.01 -11.14
CA MET A 83 -14.99 -15.23 -10.39
C MET A 83 -16.16 -16.22 -10.49
N ALA A 84 -16.07 -17.17 -11.43
CA ALA A 84 -17.10 -18.19 -11.70
C ALA A 84 -17.41 -19.15 -10.54
N SER A 85 -16.70 -19.07 -9.41
CA SER A 85 -16.93 -19.94 -8.27
C SER A 85 -16.56 -19.25 -6.97
N SER A 86 -17.51 -19.22 -6.03
CA SER A 86 -17.37 -18.83 -4.62
C SER A 86 -17.66 -17.36 -4.33
N SER A 87 -18.94 -17.11 -4.01
CA SER A 87 -19.54 -15.89 -3.44
C SER A 87 -19.40 -14.60 -4.25
N ARG A 88 -20.40 -14.33 -5.11
CA ARG A 88 -20.64 -12.98 -5.63
C ARG A 88 -21.04 -12.07 -4.46
N LEU A 89 -20.18 -11.12 -4.09
CA LEU A 89 -20.57 -10.06 -3.17
C LEU A 89 -21.31 -9.00 -3.99
N SER A 90 -22.61 -8.86 -3.77
CA SER A 90 -23.36 -7.70 -4.28
C SER A 90 -22.83 -6.42 -3.63
N GLU A 91 -23.04 -5.26 -4.26
CA GLU A 91 -22.69 -3.95 -3.68
C GLU A 91 -23.27 -3.80 -2.26
N THR A 92 -24.53 -4.19 -2.05
CA THR A 92 -25.17 -4.18 -0.72
C THR A 92 -24.48 -5.12 0.28
N ALA A 93 -23.98 -6.27 -0.16
CA ALA A 93 -23.20 -7.16 0.69
C ALA A 93 -21.84 -6.54 1.03
N PHE A 94 -21.21 -5.84 0.09
CA PHE A 94 -19.98 -5.10 0.32
C PHE A 94 -20.18 -3.97 1.34
N TYR A 95 -21.20 -3.13 1.21
CA TYR A 95 -21.46 -2.06 2.19
C TYR A 95 -21.71 -2.62 3.59
N ARG A 96 -22.45 -3.72 3.74
CA ARG A 96 -22.62 -4.39 5.03
C ARG A 96 -21.29 -4.91 5.59
N TYR A 97 -20.45 -5.49 4.74
CA TYR A 97 -19.12 -5.93 5.12
C TYR A 97 -18.23 -4.76 5.55
N LEU A 98 -18.21 -3.66 4.79
CA LEU A 98 -17.44 -2.46 5.09
C LEU A 98 -17.91 -1.80 6.39
N ASN A 99 -19.22 -1.63 6.60
CA ASN A 99 -19.78 -1.10 7.85
C ASN A 99 -19.37 -1.93 9.05
N LYS A 100 -19.43 -3.27 8.94
CA LYS A 100 -18.93 -4.16 10.00
C LYS A 100 -17.43 -3.92 10.29
N ARG A 101 -16.61 -3.63 9.27
CA ARG A 101 -15.19 -3.31 9.47
C ARG A 101 -15.00 -1.94 10.13
N ILE A 102 -15.84 -0.97 9.83
CA ILE A 102 -15.84 0.36 10.47
C ILE A 102 -16.26 0.25 11.94
N ASP A 103 -17.28 -0.55 12.25
CA ASP A 103 -17.74 -0.78 13.63
C ASP A 103 -16.64 -1.43 14.51
N HIS A 104 -15.74 -2.18 13.88
CA HIS A 104 -14.57 -2.81 14.52
C HIS A 104 -13.26 -2.07 14.23
N MET A 105 -13.32 -0.81 13.81
CA MET A 105 -12.13 -0.01 13.53
C MET A 105 -11.31 0.17 14.80
N GLN A 106 -10.00 -0.05 14.69
CA GLN A 106 -9.06 0.05 15.80
C GLN A 106 -7.94 1.05 15.47
N PRO A 107 -7.25 1.60 16.49
CA PRO A 107 -6.06 2.40 16.25
C PRO A 107 -4.98 1.61 15.51
N LEU A 108 -4.39 2.24 14.50
CA LEU A 108 -3.27 1.69 13.75
C LEU A 108 -2.05 1.62 14.68
N SER A 109 -1.45 0.44 14.78
CA SER A 109 -0.30 0.20 15.65
C SER A 109 0.66 -0.82 15.03
N PRO A 110 1.95 -0.84 15.44
CA PRO A 110 2.89 -1.87 15.02
C PRO A 110 2.37 -3.28 15.28
N HIS A 111 1.71 -3.50 16.41
CA HIS A 111 1.15 -4.80 16.77
C HIS A 111 0.00 -5.22 15.83
N ALA A 112 -0.92 -4.31 15.52
CA ALA A 112 -2.01 -4.61 14.58
C ALA A 112 -1.50 -4.95 13.18
N LEU A 113 -0.41 -4.30 12.74
CA LEU A 113 0.26 -4.59 11.48
C LEU A 113 1.02 -5.93 11.53
N SER A 114 1.77 -6.20 12.59
CA SER A 114 2.54 -7.44 12.71
C SER A 114 1.65 -8.69 12.78
N MET A 115 0.46 -8.59 13.39
CA MET A 115 -0.57 -9.65 13.35
C MET A 115 -1.03 -10.00 11.94
N ARG A 116 -0.80 -9.13 10.95
CA ARG A 116 -1.06 -9.33 9.52
C ARG A 116 0.19 -9.71 8.74
N GLY A 117 1.30 -9.95 9.44
CA GLY A 117 2.62 -10.19 8.86
C GLY A 117 3.28 -8.93 8.30
N ILE A 118 2.81 -7.73 8.66
CA ILE A 118 3.33 -6.47 8.13
C ILE A 118 4.39 -5.93 9.10
N GLY A 119 5.66 -5.99 8.70
CA GLY A 119 6.80 -5.50 9.51
C GLY A 119 7.51 -4.26 8.94
N ALA A 120 7.22 -3.91 7.69
CA ALA A 120 7.78 -2.73 7.02
C ALA A 120 6.74 -2.18 6.05
N TYR A 121 6.95 -0.96 5.55
CA TYR A 121 6.23 -0.41 4.41
C TYR A 121 7.24 -0.03 3.33
N SER A 122 6.82 0.00 2.06
CA SER A 122 7.71 0.33 0.95
C SER A 122 7.00 1.03 -0.20
N TRP A 123 7.75 1.91 -0.85
CA TRP A 123 7.30 2.70 -2.00
C TRP A 123 8.01 2.24 -3.26
N LEU A 124 7.38 2.38 -4.43
CA LEU A 124 8.10 2.31 -5.69
C LEU A 124 9.10 3.47 -5.76
N GLU A 125 10.22 3.29 -6.46
CA GLU A 125 11.25 4.32 -6.63
C GLU A 125 10.70 5.69 -7.00
N ALA A 126 9.80 5.77 -7.99
CA ALA A 126 9.22 7.03 -8.43
C ALA A 126 8.45 7.77 -7.32
N ASP A 127 7.83 7.04 -6.39
CA ASP A 127 7.11 7.64 -5.26
C ASP A 127 8.07 7.95 -4.10
N ALA A 128 9.05 7.08 -3.86
CA ALA A 128 10.10 7.31 -2.87
C ALA A 128 10.91 8.57 -3.17
N ILE A 129 11.15 8.89 -4.44
CA ILE A 129 11.82 10.14 -4.86
C ILE A 129 10.94 11.36 -4.55
N LYS A 130 9.63 11.29 -4.79
CA LYS A 130 8.71 12.43 -4.56
C LYS A 130 8.66 12.90 -3.11
N ILE A 131 8.77 11.97 -2.16
CA ILE A 131 8.76 12.28 -0.71
C ILE A 131 10.15 12.20 -0.07
N ASP A 132 11.19 12.23 -0.90
CA ASP A 132 12.59 12.14 -0.45
C ASP A 132 12.85 10.97 0.52
N ALA A 133 12.13 9.86 0.33
CA ALA A 133 12.26 8.66 1.13
C ALA A 133 13.43 7.79 0.66
N HIS A 134 13.86 7.92 -0.60
CA HIS A 134 14.90 7.08 -1.19
C HIS A 134 16.25 7.13 -0.46
N HIS A 135 16.63 8.27 0.15
CA HIS A 135 17.88 8.41 0.92
C HIS A 135 17.82 7.80 2.33
N ARG A 136 16.61 7.65 2.89
CA ARG A 136 16.38 7.20 4.28
C ARG A 136 15.77 5.80 4.37
N SER A 137 15.61 5.13 3.23
CA SER A 137 14.94 3.84 3.13
C SER A 137 15.90 2.76 2.64
N THR A 138 15.59 1.51 2.99
CA THR A 138 16.31 0.36 2.46
C THR A 138 15.79 0.03 1.07
N MET A 139 16.71 -0.16 0.13
CA MET A 139 16.41 -0.51 -1.25
C MET A 139 16.17 -2.02 -1.39
N ILE A 140 15.07 -2.41 -2.05
CA ILE A 140 14.62 -3.79 -2.23
C ILE A 140 14.26 -3.99 -3.70
N ASN A 141 14.91 -4.95 -4.38
CA ASN A 141 14.52 -5.35 -5.75
C ASN A 141 13.52 -6.51 -5.68
N ARG A 142 12.34 -6.34 -6.27
CA ARG A 142 11.31 -7.39 -6.37
C ARG A 142 10.74 -7.42 -7.78
N ASN A 143 10.90 -8.57 -8.45
CA ASN A 143 10.40 -8.81 -9.80
C ASN A 143 10.87 -7.74 -10.81
N GLY A 144 12.14 -7.32 -10.69
CA GLY A 144 12.73 -6.28 -11.55
C GLY A 144 12.26 -4.86 -11.26
N LYS A 145 11.48 -4.65 -10.18
CA LYS A 145 11.06 -3.33 -9.70
C LYS A 145 11.80 -2.96 -8.43
N LEU A 146 12.23 -1.71 -8.36
CA LEU A 146 12.92 -1.17 -7.19
C LEU A 146 11.93 -0.56 -6.21
N TYR A 147 12.07 -0.95 -4.95
CA TYR A 147 11.29 -0.46 -3.84
C TYR A 147 12.20 0.14 -2.77
N TYR A 148 11.68 1.12 -2.05
CA TYR A 148 12.34 1.77 -0.93
C TYR A 148 11.45 1.61 0.29
N GLY A 149 11.92 0.89 1.31
CA GLY A 149 11.11 0.57 2.48
C GLY A 149 11.76 0.86 3.82
N GLN A 150 10.92 0.97 4.84
CA GLN A 150 11.30 1.24 6.21
C GLN A 150 10.49 0.37 7.17
N ARG A 151 11.10 0.01 8.30
CA ARG A 151 10.50 -0.85 9.33
C ARG A 151 9.37 -0.14 10.08
N LEU A 152 8.45 -0.93 10.64
CA LEU A 152 7.30 -0.47 11.42
C LEU A 152 7.34 -1.07 12.84
N ASP A 153 8.42 -0.81 13.56
CA ASP A 153 8.65 -1.41 14.89
C ASP A 153 8.02 -0.58 16.03
N SER A 154 7.74 0.70 15.78
CA SER A 154 7.27 1.65 16.79
C SER A 154 6.10 2.52 16.32
N MET A 155 5.39 3.15 17.26
CA MET A 155 4.35 4.14 16.93
C MET A 155 4.90 5.33 16.14
N HIS A 156 6.16 5.71 16.38
CA HIS A 156 6.82 6.75 15.60
C HIS A 156 6.91 6.37 14.12
N ASP A 157 7.21 5.09 13.82
CA ASP A 157 7.24 4.58 12.44
C ASP A 157 5.85 4.59 11.80
N ILE A 158 4.79 4.28 12.57
CA ILE A 158 3.40 4.37 12.09
C ILE A 158 3.06 5.81 11.71
N TYR A 159 3.36 6.78 12.58
CA TYR A 159 3.07 8.19 12.31
C TYR A 159 3.85 8.69 11.09
N ARG A 160 5.11 8.29 10.95
CA ARG A 160 5.92 8.59 9.76
C ARG A 160 5.31 7.99 8.49
N MET A 161 4.93 6.71 8.50
CA MET A 161 4.28 6.06 7.36
C MET A 161 2.99 6.78 6.94
N VAL A 162 2.14 7.14 7.92
CA VAL A 162 0.88 7.87 7.69
C VAL A 162 1.15 9.26 7.09
N ALA A 163 2.10 10.02 7.65
CA ALA A 163 2.48 11.33 7.14
C ALA A 163 2.98 11.27 5.69
N GLU A 164 3.93 10.37 5.41
CA GLU A 164 4.47 10.15 4.06
C GLU A 164 3.37 9.75 3.07
N SER A 165 2.46 8.87 3.48
CA SER A 165 1.34 8.44 2.65
C SER A 165 0.39 9.60 2.28
N LEU A 166 0.13 10.50 3.23
CA LEU A 166 -0.67 11.71 3.01
C LEU A 166 0.05 12.70 2.08
N GLU A 167 1.36 12.87 2.23
CA GLU A 167 2.19 13.71 1.34
C GLU A 167 2.15 13.20 -0.11
N ILE A 168 2.32 11.88 -0.31
CA ILE A 168 2.24 11.26 -1.63
C ILE A 168 0.84 11.46 -2.23
N LYS A 169 -0.22 11.27 -1.44
CA LYS A 169 -1.61 11.52 -1.85
C LYS A 169 -1.81 12.97 -2.30
N ALA A 170 -1.32 13.93 -1.52
CA ALA A 170 -1.43 15.36 -1.81
C ALA A 170 -0.66 15.78 -3.08
N ALA A 171 0.53 15.21 -3.29
CA ALA A 171 1.33 15.44 -4.50
C ALA A 171 0.66 14.85 -5.76
N SER A 172 -0.11 13.79 -5.60
CA SER A 172 -0.77 13.07 -6.69
C SER A 172 -2.15 13.65 -7.00
N ARG A 173 -2.20 14.93 -7.42
CA ARG A 173 -3.44 15.70 -7.68
C ARG A 173 -4.41 15.13 -8.75
N ARG A 174 -4.21 13.91 -9.28
CA ARG A 174 -5.04 13.29 -10.33
C ARG A 174 -5.17 11.75 -10.30
N MET A 175 -4.71 11.04 -9.27
CA MET A 175 -4.79 9.57 -9.28
C MET A 175 -5.82 9.03 -8.27
N PRO A 176 -6.80 8.22 -8.72
CA PRO A 176 -7.77 7.59 -7.84
C PRO A 176 -7.07 6.51 -6.99
N SER A 177 -6.77 6.88 -5.75
CA SER A 177 -6.66 6.11 -4.49
C SER A 177 -6.03 4.71 -4.44
N THR A 178 -5.42 4.17 -5.49
CA THR A 178 -4.93 2.77 -5.51
C THR A 178 -3.47 2.62 -5.94
N ALA A 179 -2.82 3.69 -6.39
CA ALA A 179 -1.47 3.64 -6.96
C ALA A 179 -0.34 4.00 -5.99
N LEU A 180 -0.67 4.54 -4.81
CA LEU A 180 0.29 5.19 -3.91
C LEU A 180 0.39 4.40 -2.61
N VAL A 181 0.75 3.14 -2.77
CA VAL A 181 0.55 2.18 -1.71
C VAL A 181 1.87 1.78 -1.11
N GLY A 182 2.06 2.15 0.15
CA GLY A 182 3.04 1.52 1.02
C GLY A 182 2.74 0.04 0.96
N ARG A 183 3.63 -0.73 0.32
CA ARG A 183 3.51 -2.18 0.24
C ARG A 183 4.03 -2.73 1.55
N PRO A 184 3.15 -3.15 2.45
CA PRO A 184 3.57 -3.81 3.66
C PRO A 184 4.46 -5.01 3.33
N TYR A 185 5.66 -4.99 3.88
CA TYR A 185 6.63 -6.06 3.72
C TYR A 185 6.32 -7.14 4.74
N ILE A 186 6.14 -8.36 4.24
CA ILE A 186 6.20 -9.55 5.08
C ILE A 186 7.68 -9.89 5.24
N GLU A 187 8.22 -9.68 6.43
CA GLU A 187 9.59 -10.11 6.75
C GLU A 187 9.73 -11.60 6.41
N LEU A 188 10.42 -11.88 5.30
CA LEU A 188 10.90 -13.23 5.04
C LEU A 188 12.02 -13.47 6.04
N LYS A 189 11.81 -14.37 7.01
CA LYS A 189 12.90 -14.91 7.81
C LYS A 189 14.01 -15.39 6.87
N GLY A 190 15.10 -14.63 6.76
CA GLY A 190 16.25 -14.96 5.92
C GLY A 190 16.60 -13.98 4.79
N SER A 191 15.82 -12.91 4.54
CA SER A 191 16.27 -11.85 3.63
C SER A 191 17.30 -10.95 4.32
N ILE A 192 18.56 -11.17 3.95
CA ILE A 192 19.80 -10.38 4.12
C ILE A 192 19.80 -9.42 5.31
N ARG A 193 20.66 -9.74 6.29
CA ARG A 193 21.03 -8.85 7.40
C ARG A 193 21.37 -7.46 6.87
N LEU A 194 20.69 -6.51 7.50
CA LEU A 194 20.95 -5.08 7.56
C LEU A 194 22.40 -4.81 7.97
N ASP A 195 23.21 -4.30 7.06
CA ASP A 195 24.37 -3.50 7.44
C ASP A 195 24.10 -2.06 6.98
N HIS A 196 24.08 -1.15 7.96
CA HIS A 196 24.18 0.28 7.72
C HIS A 196 25.50 0.55 6.99
N ALA A 197 25.45 0.71 5.67
CA ALA A 197 26.51 1.37 4.92
C ALA A 197 26.39 2.90 5.13
N ALA A 198 26.70 3.34 6.35
CA ALA A 198 26.85 4.75 6.69
C ALA A 198 27.99 4.91 7.71
N ASP A 199 29.23 4.68 7.27
CA ASP A 199 30.42 5.51 7.57
C ASP A 199 31.70 4.76 7.21
N ALA A 200 32.33 5.11 6.09
CA ALA A 200 33.79 5.02 5.88
C ALA A 200 34.17 5.49 4.46
N ALA A 201 34.05 6.79 4.17
CA ALA A 201 34.87 7.46 3.16
C ALA A 201 34.59 8.98 3.14
N ARG A 202 35.01 9.70 4.18
CA ARG A 202 35.35 11.12 4.01
C ARG A 202 36.88 11.22 3.93
N PRO A 203 37.47 11.68 2.82
CA PRO A 203 38.89 12.02 2.80
C PRO A 203 39.13 13.23 3.72
N ARG A 204 40.12 13.11 4.60
CA ARG A 204 40.60 14.24 5.42
C ARG A 204 41.15 15.34 4.50
N PRO A 205 40.82 16.63 4.73
CA PRO A 205 41.49 17.70 4.02
C PRO A 205 42.94 17.79 4.51
N THR A 206 43.88 17.67 3.58
CA THR A 206 45.30 17.95 3.81
C THR A 206 45.45 19.45 4.04
N LEU A 207 45.83 19.85 5.24
CA LEU A 207 46.32 21.20 5.52
C LEU A 207 47.75 21.29 4.97
N THR A 208 47.93 22.00 3.87
CA THR A 208 49.24 22.48 3.42
C THR A 208 49.59 23.72 4.25
N THR A 209 50.66 23.61 5.03
CA THR A 209 51.44 24.73 5.59
C THR A 209 52.26 25.40 4.52
#